data_AF-A0A167T348-F1
#
_entry.id   AF-A0A167T348-F1
#
_cell.length_a   1.000
_cell.length_b   1.000
_cell.length_c   1.000
_cell.angle_alpha   90.00
_cell.angle_beta   90.00
_cell.angle_gamma   90.00
#
_symmetry.space_group_name_H-M   'P 1'
#
loop_
_entity.id
_entity.type
_entity.pdbx_description
1 polymer ?
#
loop_
_entity_poly.entity_id
_entity_poly.type
_entity_poly.pdbx_seq_one_letter_code
_entity_poly.pdbx_strand_id
1 'polypeptide(L)'
;MLSYTRDGGAADYALATEDEVALKPMNISAADAASVVTPALVAWQALFRYCGTGVPARSSEIPTNSEPMRVLVNNVDDNNIGRIAIQLLGAKNACLPFARSWICAVCGRQESEALMDESGVDEVLRENSTYIDYRSFKEAHVTSLAFY
;
A
#
# COMPACT_ATOMS: atom_id res chain seq x y z
N MET A 1 -14.68 8.89 4.55
CA MET A 1 -14.83 8.01 5.73
C MET A 1 -16.30 8.00 6.05
N LEU A 2 -16.95 6.85 5.97
CA LEU A 2 -18.41 6.72 6.10
C LEU A 2 -18.85 7.24 7.47
N SER A 3 -19.88 8.10 7.50
CA SER A 3 -20.47 8.57 8.75
C SER A 3 -21.11 7.40 9.50
N TYR A 4 -20.83 7.24 10.79
CA TYR A 4 -21.40 6.16 11.63
C TYR A 4 -22.93 6.20 11.71
N THR A 5 -23.54 7.34 11.40
CA THR A 5 -24.99 7.53 11.39
C THR A 5 -25.66 7.13 10.07
N ARG A 6 -24.88 6.68 9.07
CA ARG A 6 -25.36 6.37 7.73
C ARG A 6 -25.51 4.86 7.56
N ASP A 7 -26.54 4.46 6.82
CA ASP A 7 -26.77 3.05 6.50
C ASP A 7 -25.60 2.46 5.72
N GLY A 8 -25.30 1.19 6.00
CA GLY A 8 -24.21 0.46 5.33
C GLY A 8 -24.54 0.06 3.89
N GLY A 9 -23.53 -0.40 3.15
CA GLY A 9 -23.68 -0.85 1.76
C GLY A 9 -24.33 -2.24 1.57
N ALA A 10 -24.75 -2.91 2.64
CA ALA A 10 -25.41 -4.22 2.59
C ALA A 10 -26.94 -4.07 2.43
N ALA A 11 -27.36 -3.39 1.37
CA ALA A 11 -28.76 -3.09 1.05
C ALA A 11 -28.97 -3.03 -0.47
N ASP A 12 -30.22 -3.14 -0.93
CA ASP A 12 -30.56 -3.02 -2.35
C ASP A 12 -30.26 -1.62 -2.91
N TYR A 13 -30.34 -0.60 -2.05
CA TYR A 13 -30.01 0.79 -2.36
C TYR A 13 -29.25 1.43 -1.20
N ALA A 14 -28.22 2.22 -1.52
CA ALA A 14 -27.46 3.00 -0.55
C ALA A 14 -27.35 4.45 -1.03
N LEU A 15 -27.55 5.40 -0.11
CA LEU A 15 -27.38 6.83 -0.41
C LEU A 15 -25.89 7.18 -0.29
N ALA A 16 -25.28 7.64 -1.39
CA ALA A 16 -23.91 8.14 -1.43
C ALA A 16 -23.89 9.59 -1.95
N THR A 17 -22.98 10.43 -1.45
CA THR A 17 -22.76 11.76 -2.04
C THR A 17 -21.87 11.64 -3.28
N GLU A 18 -21.85 12.68 -4.12
CA GLU A 18 -21.03 12.70 -5.34
C GLU A 18 -19.54 12.50 -5.06
N ASP A 19 -19.05 12.99 -3.92
CA ASP A 19 -17.66 12.81 -3.48
C ASP A 19 -17.32 11.40 -2.95
N GLU A 20 -18.32 10.55 -2.72
CA GLU A 20 -18.15 9.19 -2.21
C GLU A 20 -18.23 8.12 -3.31
N VAL A 21 -18.58 8.51 -4.53
CA VAL A 21 -18.73 7.61 -5.68
C VAL A 21 -17.63 7.85 -6.70
N ALA A 22 -17.14 6.77 -7.29
CA ALA A 22 -16.21 6.81 -8.41
C ALA A 22 -16.75 5.92 -9.54
N LEU A 23 -16.45 6.29 -10.78
CA LEU A 23 -16.81 5.47 -11.93
C LEU A 23 -16.03 4.16 -11.89
N LYS A 24 -16.77 3.06 -11.99
CA LYS A 24 -16.18 1.73 -12.10
C LYS A 24 -15.39 1.64 -13.41
N PRO A 25 -14.14 1.13 -13.39
CA PRO A 25 -13.43 0.91 -14.64
C PRO A 25 -14.14 -0.16 -15.48
N MET A 26 -14.11 0.03 -16.81
CA MET A 26 -14.92 -0.76 -17.76
C MET A 26 -14.41 -2.20 -17.96
N ASN A 27 -13.20 -2.51 -17.48
CA ASN A 27 -12.50 -3.78 -17.72
C ASN A 27 -12.65 -4.83 -16.60
N ILE A 28 -13.37 -4.53 -15.52
CA ILE A 28 -13.59 -5.47 -14.40
C ILE A 28 -15.09 -5.71 -14.17
N SER A 29 -15.48 -6.67 -13.34
CA SER A 29 -16.90 -6.85 -12.96
C SER A 29 -17.33 -5.82 -11.90
N ALA A 30 -18.63 -5.72 -11.62
CA ALA A 30 -19.13 -4.91 -10.50
C ALA A 30 -18.69 -5.46 -9.13
N ALA A 31 -18.67 -6.78 -8.99
CA ALA A 31 -18.26 -7.46 -7.77
C ALA A 31 -16.77 -7.25 -7.48
N ASP A 32 -15.90 -7.38 -8.50
CA ASP A 32 -14.47 -7.17 -8.33
C ASP A 32 -14.12 -5.72 -8.03
N ALA A 33 -14.86 -4.77 -8.63
CA ALA A 33 -14.64 -3.36 -8.31
C ALA A 33 -14.99 -3.07 -6.84
N ALA A 34 -16.12 -3.59 -6.36
CA ALA A 34 -16.55 -3.37 -4.98
C ALA A 34 -15.60 -3.97 -3.94
N SER A 35 -14.94 -5.09 -4.25
CA SER A 35 -13.99 -5.75 -3.33
C SER A 35 -12.66 -4.99 -3.20
N VAL A 36 -12.27 -4.21 -4.21
CA VAL A 36 -11.00 -3.48 -4.24
C VAL A 36 -11.10 -2.12 -3.52
N VAL A 37 -12.28 -1.50 -3.45
CA VAL A 37 -12.44 -0.13 -2.91
C VAL A 37 -11.89 0.00 -1.48
N THR A 38 -12.32 -0.86 -0.56
CA THR A 38 -11.90 -0.80 0.84
C THR A 38 -10.39 -0.98 1.01
N PRO A 39 -9.77 -2.07 0.51
CA PRO A 39 -8.34 -2.26 0.70
C PRO A 39 -7.49 -1.24 -0.07
N ALA A 40 -7.92 -0.79 -1.25
CA ALA A 40 -7.23 0.26 -2.00
C ALA A 40 -7.25 1.60 -1.25
N LEU A 41 -8.39 1.97 -0.66
CA LEU A 41 -8.50 3.21 0.08
C LEU A 41 -7.62 3.20 1.34
N VAL A 42 -7.55 2.07 2.05
CA VAL A 42 -6.68 1.92 3.22
C VAL A 42 -5.21 2.02 2.83
N ALA A 43 -4.80 1.31 1.77
CA ALA A 43 -3.44 1.39 1.23
C ALA A 43 -3.08 2.82 0.81
N TRP A 44 -3.99 3.49 0.10
CA TRP A 44 -3.79 4.88 -0.33
C TRP A 44 -3.67 5.83 0.87
N GLN A 45 -4.54 5.72 1.88
CA GLN A 45 -4.43 6.55 3.08
C GLN A 45 -3.12 6.31 3.83
N ALA A 46 -2.69 5.05 3.94
CA ALA A 46 -1.40 4.71 4.53
C ALA A 46 -0.25 5.42 3.80
N LEU A 47 -0.19 5.30 2.47
CA LEU A 47 0.89 5.86 1.65
C LEU A 47 0.86 7.39 1.54
N PHE A 48 -0.30 7.99 1.31
CA PHE A 48 -0.40 9.42 1.00
C PHE A 48 -0.64 10.28 2.25
N ARG A 49 -1.38 9.77 3.23
CA ARG A 49 -1.75 10.54 4.43
C ARG A 49 -0.82 10.28 5.61
N TYR A 50 -0.39 9.04 5.82
CA TYR A 50 0.40 8.68 6.99
C TYR A 50 1.90 8.58 6.70
N CYS A 51 2.32 8.06 5.54
CA CYS A 51 3.74 8.02 5.18
C CYS A 51 4.32 9.40 4.77
N GLY A 52 3.47 10.36 4.40
CA GLY A 52 3.88 11.68 3.88
C GLY A 52 4.16 12.79 4.90
N THR A 53 4.13 12.52 6.21
CA THR A 53 4.16 13.58 7.25
C THR A 53 5.53 13.81 7.91
N GLY A 54 6.59 13.13 7.44
CA GLY A 54 7.89 13.07 8.12
C GLY A 54 9.07 13.78 7.47
N VAL A 55 8.94 14.39 6.29
CA VAL A 55 10.04 15.18 5.72
C VAL A 55 9.72 16.66 5.97
N PRO A 56 10.45 17.37 6.86
CA PRO A 56 10.32 18.81 6.91
C PRO A 56 10.66 19.34 5.53
N ALA A 57 9.73 20.09 4.93
CA ALA A 57 10.00 20.95 3.78
C ALA A 57 11.04 21.99 4.20
N ARG A 58 12.31 21.58 4.22
CA ARG A 58 13.45 22.46 4.36
C ARG A 58 14.23 22.34 3.06
N SER A 59 14.35 23.50 2.43
CA SER A 59 14.95 23.79 1.14
C SER A 59 14.27 23.20 -0.09
N SER A 60 13.80 24.13 -0.91
CA SER A 60 13.47 24.04 -2.34
C SER A 60 14.68 23.60 -3.18
N GLU A 61 15.27 22.46 -2.86
CA GLU A 61 16.34 21.83 -3.63
C GLU A 61 15.86 20.42 -3.92
N ILE A 62 15.59 20.15 -5.20
CA ILE A 62 15.32 18.79 -5.70
C ILE A 62 16.57 17.98 -5.33
N PRO A 63 16.51 17.05 -4.36
CA PRO A 63 17.70 16.33 -3.96
C PRO A 63 17.98 15.32 -5.07
N THR A 64 18.93 15.65 -5.94
CA THR A 64 19.38 14.79 -7.05
C THR A 64 20.09 13.51 -6.57
N ASN A 65 20.15 13.28 -5.26
CA ASN A 65 20.77 12.13 -4.60
C ASN A 65 19.96 11.66 -3.36
N SER A 66 18.63 11.85 -3.35
CA SER A 66 17.80 11.28 -2.28
C SER A 66 17.73 9.76 -2.46
N GLU A 67 18.34 9.03 -1.53
CA GLU A 67 18.16 7.58 -1.43
C GLU A 67 16.66 7.22 -1.48
N PRO A 68 16.30 6.12 -2.15
CA PRO A 68 14.91 5.72 -2.31
C PRO A 68 14.26 5.51 -0.93
N MET A 69 13.00 5.95 -0.79
CA MET A 69 12.24 5.69 0.44
C MET A 69 12.06 4.19 0.61
N ARG A 70 12.55 3.64 1.72
CA ARG A 70 12.46 2.21 2.02
C ARG A 70 11.14 1.92 2.72
N VAL A 71 10.32 1.08 2.09
CA VAL A 71 9.01 0.69 2.59
C VAL A 71 9.01 -0.81 2.87
N LEU A 72 8.63 -1.16 4.09
CA LEU A 72 8.40 -2.55 4.48
C LEU A 72 6.89 -2.81 4.54
N VAL A 73 6.41 -3.76 3.75
CA VAL A 73 5.02 -4.22 3.75
C VAL A 73 4.95 -5.57 4.46
N ASN A 74 4.25 -5.61 5.59
CA ASN A 74 4.13 -6.84 6.37
C ASN A 74 2.94 -7.70 5.92
N ASN A 75 3.07 -9.02 6.11
CA ASN A 75 2.01 -10.02 5.96
C ASN A 75 1.24 -9.93 4.62
N VAL A 76 1.96 -10.11 3.50
CA VAL A 76 1.41 -9.86 2.14
C VAL A 76 0.67 -11.07 1.55
N ASP A 77 0.88 -12.28 2.10
CA ASP A 77 0.41 -13.55 1.52
C ASP A 77 -1.07 -13.55 1.15
N ASP A 78 -1.96 -13.29 2.12
CA ASP A 78 -3.42 -13.29 1.93
C ASP A 78 -4.02 -11.89 2.10
N ASN A 79 -3.19 -10.84 2.07
CA ASN A 79 -3.62 -9.48 2.38
C ASN A 79 -3.78 -8.62 1.12
N ASN A 80 -5.04 -8.33 0.77
CA ASN A 80 -5.38 -7.45 -0.35
C ASN A 80 -4.84 -6.02 -0.18
N ILE A 81 -4.74 -5.52 1.05
CA ILE A 81 -4.22 -4.18 1.33
C ILE A 81 -2.73 -4.13 1.00
N GLY A 82 -1.95 -5.12 1.46
CA GLY A 82 -0.52 -5.21 1.18
C GLY A 82 -0.24 -5.33 -0.32
N ARG A 83 -0.98 -6.20 -1.02
CA ARG A 83 -0.86 -6.38 -2.48
C ARG A 83 -1.16 -5.10 -3.26
N ILE A 84 -2.24 -4.38 -2.91
CA ILE A 84 -2.58 -3.11 -3.55
C ILE A 84 -1.56 -2.02 -3.20
N ALA A 85 -1.03 -2.00 -1.97
CA ALA A 85 0.01 -1.07 -1.58
C ALA A 85 1.29 -1.25 -2.42
N ILE A 86 1.72 -2.49 -2.66
CA ILE A 86 2.85 -2.81 -3.54
C ILE A 86 2.57 -2.34 -4.97
N GLN A 87 1.37 -2.60 -5.50
CA GLN A 87 0.97 -2.13 -6.83
C GLN A 87 0.98 -0.60 -6.93
N LEU A 88 0.52 0.12 -5.90
CA LEU A 88 0.55 1.58 -5.84
C LEU A 88 1.99 2.13 -5.76
N LEU A 89 2.87 1.47 -5.00
CA LEU A 89 4.28 1.83 -4.89
C LEU A 89 5.06 1.56 -6.20
N GLY A 90 4.73 0.47 -6.90
CA GLY A 90 5.33 0.11 -8.19
C GLY A 90 4.76 0.88 -9.39
N ALA A 91 3.64 1.59 -9.23
CA ALA A 91 3.00 2.31 -10.32
C ALA A 91 3.80 3.56 -10.73
N LYS A 92 4.34 3.56 -11.95
CA LYS A 92 5.15 4.67 -12.51
C LYS A 92 4.42 6.02 -12.57
N ASN A 93 3.09 5.98 -12.64
CA ASN A 93 2.24 7.17 -12.77
C ASN A 93 1.52 7.51 -11.47
N ALA A 94 1.75 6.77 -10.38
CA ALA A 94 1.25 7.19 -9.08
C ALA A 94 2.04 8.45 -8.67
N CYS A 95 1.34 9.56 -8.47
CA CYS A 95 1.94 10.81 -8.00
C CYS A 95 2.25 10.70 -6.50
N LEU A 96 3.11 9.74 -6.14
CA LEU A 96 3.52 9.52 -4.76
C LEU A 96 4.24 10.77 -4.25
N PRO A 97 4.06 11.14 -2.97
CA PRO A 97 4.71 12.32 -2.39
C PRO A 97 6.23 12.15 -2.19
N PHE A 98 6.81 11.03 -2.62
CA PHE A 98 8.23 10.68 -2.48
C PHE A 98 8.79 10.09 -3.79
N ALA A 99 10.11 10.23 -3.98
CA ALA A 99 10.84 9.62 -5.09
C ALA A 99 10.79 8.08 -5.02
N ARG A 100 11.17 7.41 -6.12
CA ARG A 100 11.18 5.94 -6.29
C ARG A 100 11.38 5.20 -4.97
N SER A 101 10.39 4.41 -4.56
CA SER A 101 10.47 3.62 -3.34
C SER A 101 11.24 2.33 -3.58
N TRP A 102 11.97 1.89 -2.57
CA TRP A 102 12.54 0.54 -2.51
C TRP A 102 11.61 -0.30 -1.61
N ILE A 103 11.07 -1.38 -2.15
CA ILE A 103 9.96 -2.14 -1.56
C ILE A 103 10.49 -3.45 -1.01
N CYS A 104 10.16 -3.73 0.24
CA CYS A 104 10.38 -5.02 0.85
C CYS A 104 9.07 -5.64 1.30
N ALA A 105 8.80 -6.86 0.88
CA ALA A 105 7.60 -7.60 1.26
C ALA A 105 7.96 -8.70 2.26
N VAL A 106 7.15 -8.88 3.30
CA VAL A 106 7.26 -10.03 4.22
C VAL A 106 6.21 -11.08 3.85
N CYS A 107 6.68 -12.28 3.53
CA CYS A 107 5.85 -13.43 3.14
C CYS A 107 6.12 -14.63 4.07
N GLY A 108 5.06 -15.35 4.47
CA GLY A 108 5.14 -16.59 5.23
C GLY A 108 5.11 -17.84 4.34
N ARG A 109 4.56 -17.75 3.12
CA ARG A 109 4.45 -18.89 2.17
C ARG A 109 5.38 -18.75 0.95
N GLN A 110 5.94 -19.88 0.51
CA GLN A 110 6.86 -19.94 -0.64
C GLN A 110 6.17 -19.57 -1.97
N GLU A 111 4.89 -19.91 -2.14
CA GLU A 111 4.15 -19.60 -3.37
C GLU A 111 3.93 -18.08 -3.55
N SER A 112 3.82 -17.35 -2.45
CA SER A 112 3.68 -15.89 -2.47
C SER A 112 4.97 -15.19 -2.89
N GLU A 113 6.13 -15.73 -2.54
CA GLU A 113 7.45 -15.16 -2.88
C GLU A 113 7.62 -15.04 -4.40
N ALA A 114 7.27 -16.10 -5.14
CA ALA A 114 7.32 -16.09 -6.61
C ALA A 114 6.37 -15.04 -7.23
N LEU A 115 5.19 -14.83 -6.63
CA LEU A 115 4.25 -13.81 -7.07
C LEU A 115 4.77 -12.39 -6.80
N MET A 116 5.52 -12.19 -5.71
CA MET A 116 6.08 -10.89 -5.36
C MET A 116 7.26 -10.50 -6.26
N ASP A 117 8.09 -11.47 -6.64
CA ASP A 117 9.15 -11.27 -7.63
C ASP A 117 8.58 -10.76 -8.96
N GLU A 118 7.43 -11.29 -9.40
CA GLU A 118 6.73 -10.82 -10.61
C GLU A 118 6.15 -9.40 -10.45
N SER A 119 5.76 -9.02 -9.24
CA SER A 119 5.13 -7.73 -8.93
C SER A 119 6.11 -6.54 -8.88
N GLY A 120 7.43 -6.80 -9.00
CA GLY A 120 8.47 -5.77 -9.00
C GLY A 120 8.89 -5.31 -7.61
N VAL A 121 8.80 -6.19 -6.61
CA VAL A 121 9.36 -5.99 -5.27
C VAL A 121 10.89 -6.12 -5.33
N ASP A 122 11.62 -5.30 -4.56
CA ASP A 122 13.09 -5.32 -4.57
C ASP A 122 13.67 -6.41 -3.66
N GLU A 123 13.01 -6.70 -2.53
CA GLU A 123 13.42 -7.75 -1.58
C GLU A 123 12.21 -8.45 -0.94
N VAL A 124 12.29 -9.78 -0.79
CA VAL A 124 11.27 -10.56 -0.08
C VAL A 124 11.91 -11.18 1.17
N LEU A 125 11.35 -10.84 2.33
CA LEU A 125 11.72 -11.44 3.61
C LEU A 125 10.77 -12.58 3.95
N ARG A 126 11.34 -13.70 4.39
CA ARG A 126 10.55 -14.84 4.84
C ARG A 126 10.30 -14.74 6.34
N GLU A 127 9.03 -14.90 6.72
CA GLU A 127 8.66 -15.08 8.12
C GLU A 127 8.90 -16.54 8.50
N ASN A 128 10.15 -16.89 8.80
CA ASN A 128 10.48 -18.14 9.46
C ASN A 128 10.13 -18.01 10.96
N SER A 129 9.46 -19.04 11.49
CA SER A 129 8.65 -19.13 12.72
C SER A 129 9.22 -18.61 14.06
N THR A 130 10.34 -17.88 14.08
CA THR A 130 10.97 -17.37 15.30
C THR A 130 11.51 -15.94 15.21
N TYR A 131 11.75 -15.35 14.04
CA TYR A 131 12.31 -13.98 13.95
C TYR A 131 12.27 -13.43 12.52
N ILE A 132 11.68 -12.25 12.31
CA ILE A 132 11.93 -11.45 11.09
C ILE A 132 13.24 -10.71 11.32
N ASP A 133 14.26 -10.97 10.48
CA ASP A 133 15.57 -10.32 10.63
C ASP A 133 15.54 -8.87 10.13
N TYR A 134 15.09 -7.96 10.99
CA TYR A 134 15.07 -6.52 10.73
C TYR A 134 16.46 -5.87 10.77
N ARG A 135 17.57 -6.62 10.93
CA ARG A 135 18.91 -6.03 11.10
C ARG A 135 19.35 -5.18 9.92
N SER A 136 19.01 -5.57 8.68
CA SER A 136 19.28 -4.75 7.49
C SER A 136 18.41 -3.48 7.40
N PHE A 137 17.32 -3.40 8.17
CA PHE A 137 16.35 -2.29 8.12
C PHE A 137 16.52 -1.27 9.25
N LYS A 138 17.14 -1.64 10.38
CA LYS A 138 17.28 -0.76 11.55
C LYS A 138 18.17 0.47 11.31
N GLU A 139 19.01 0.45 10.28
CA GLU A 139 19.98 1.53 10.00
C GLU A 139 19.48 2.55 8.96
N ALA A 140 18.34 2.29 8.30
CA ALA A 140 17.76 3.20 7.33
C ALA A 140 16.46 3.84 7.87
N HIS A 141 16.11 5.02 7.37
CA HIS A 141 14.81 5.66 7.63
C HIS A 141 13.68 4.83 6.99
N VAL A 142 13.28 3.74 7.64
CA VAL A 142 12.30 2.76 7.15
C VAL A 142 10.92 3.13 7.64
N THR A 143 9.97 3.20 6.72
CA THR A 143 8.55 3.31 7.05
C THR A 143 7.92 1.93 6.98
N SER A 144 7.52 1.38 8.13
CA SER A 144 6.86 0.08 8.24
C SER A 144 5.34 0.24 8.12
N LEU A 145 4.75 -0.49 7.18
CA LEU A 145 3.30 -0.56 6.99
C LEU A 145 2.80 -1.93 7.45
N ALA A 146 2.17 -1.96 8.62
CA ALA A 146 1.48 -3.13 9.15
C ALA A 146 -0.03 -2.98 8.93
N PHE A 147 -0.60 -3.93 8.17
CA PHE A 147 -2.03 -4.01 7.92
C PHE A 147 -2.56 -5.27 8.64
N TYR A 148 -3.46 -5.07 9.61
CA TYR A 148 -4.10 -6.14 10.39
C TYR A 148 -5.49 -6.47 9.86
#